data_AF-A0A821RTK5-F1
#
_entry.id   AF-A0A821RTK5-F1
#
_cell.length_a   1.000
_cell.length_b   1.000
_cell.length_c   1.000
_cell.angle_alpha   90.00
_cell.angle_beta   90.00
_cell.angle_gamma   90.00
#
_symmetry.space_group_name_H-M   'P 1'
#
loop_
_entity.id
_entity.type
_entity.pdbx_description
1 polymer ?
#
loop_
_entity_poly.entity_id
_entity_poly.type
_entity_poly.pdbx_seq_one_letter_code
_entity_poly.pdbx_strand_id
1 'polypeptide(L)'
;MEQLYALIDEVATEKQNGSHVVAAMIVAGILRGSKYWTLEMLDELWRKLTPFLSKVLPHLTSQTCGYWHSCFQYSMEDVDPRRIHHLIHYFHQLINDRETGITSTETSRWYLIQCLEGLEWRIPSIWGEINEKGKELLDNSSSSIRKNLVSLLAISVSFGVNWKDGILTRHPDIDTFFDYLCDRLGQTIETYEKVSPTNEMTLNDPETKKAFDFFESGKHSV
;
A
#
# COMPACT_ATOMS: atom_id res chain seq x y z
N MET A 1 0.77 -31.59 4.90
CA MET A 1 0.09 -30.36 4.46
C MET A 1 -1.15 -30.07 5.31
N GLU A 2 -2.12 -30.98 5.45
CA GLU A 2 -3.33 -30.70 6.25
C GLU A 2 -3.06 -30.35 7.72
N GLN A 3 -2.13 -31.02 8.39
CA GLN A 3 -1.72 -30.68 9.76
C GLN A 3 -1.07 -29.29 9.86
N LEU A 4 -0.39 -28.85 8.80
CA LEU A 4 0.23 -27.52 8.76
C LEU A 4 -0.83 -26.44 8.64
N TYR A 5 -1.85 -26.65 7.80
CA TYR A 5 -2.99 -25.74 7.68
C TYR A 5 -3.86 -25.72 8.94
N ALA A 6 -4.04 -26.85 9.61
CA ALA A 6 -4.76 -26.92 10.88
C ALA A 6 -4.03 -26.14 11.99
N LEU A 7 -2.70 -26.32 12.09
CA LEU A 7 -1.87 -25.54 13.00
C LEU A 7 -1.90 -24.04 12.67
N ILE A 8 -1.81 -23.70 11.38
CA ILE A 8 -1.86 -22.32 10.91
C ILE A 8 -3.23 -21.67 11.20
N ASP A 9 -4.34 -22.37 11.00
CA ASP A 9 -5.70 -21.91 11.34
C ASP A 9 -5.85 -21.71 12.86
N GLU A 10 -5.39 -22.65 13.68
CA GLU A 10 -5.43 -22.57 15.15
C GLU A 10 -4.63 -21.37 15.68
N VAL A 11 -3.38 -21.25 15.21
CA VAL A 11 -2.40 -20.22 15.60
C VAL A 11 -2.80 -18.82 15.13
N ALA A 12 -3.55 -18.70 14.02
CA ALA A 12 -4.07 -17.42 13.54
C ALA A 12 -5.31 -16.92 14.29
N THR A 13 -6.07 -17.82 14.90
CA THR A 13 -7.22 -17.46 15.76
C THR A 13 -6.82 -17.11 17.19
N GLU A 14 -5.62 -17.50 17.62
CA GLU A 14 -5.10 -17.13 18.92
C GLU A 14 -4.62 -15.68 18.95
N LYS A 15 -5.07 -14.92 19.96
CA LYS A 15 -4.63 -13.53 20.19
C LYS A 15 -3.15 -13.39 20.59
N GLN A 16 -2.42 -14.49 20.72
CA GLN A 16 -1.03 -14.44 21.19
C GLN A 16 -0.10 -13.99 20.06
N ASN A 17 0.70 -12.96 20.33
CA ASN A 17 1.67 -12.44 19.38
C ASN A 17 2.67 -13.51 18.89
N GLY A 18 3.08 -14.43 19.78
CA GLY A 18 4.00 -15.52 19.44
C GLY A 18 3.44 -16.47 18.38
N SER A 19 2.14 -16.75 18.45
CA SER A 19 1.43 -17.59 17.48
C SER A 19 1.52 -16.96 16.08
N HIS A 20 1.18 -15.67 15.94
CA HIS A 20 1.29 -14.98 14.65
C HIS A 20 2.71 -14.95 14.07
N VAL A 21 3.75 -14.84 14.89
CA VAL A 21 5.15 -14.89 14.42
C VAL A 21 5.43 -16.25 13.78
N VAL A 22 5.08 -17.34 14.46
CA VAL A 22 5.32 -18.69 13.96
C VAL A 22 4.53 -18.95 12.68
N ALA A 23 3.25 -18.56 12.64
CA ALA A 23 2.43 -18.68 11.43
C ALA A 23 3.03 -17.91 10.25
N ALA A 24 3.40 -16.64 10.46
CA ALA A 24 3.99 -15.80 9.42
C ALA A 24 5.33 -16.39 8.91
N MET A 25 6.18 -16.92 9.80
CA MET A 25 7.44 -17.55 9.40
C MET A 25 7.23 -18.83 8.58
N ILE A 26 6.29 -19.67 8.99
CA ILE A 26 5.93 -20.89 8.24
C ILE A 26 5.43 -20.51 6.85
N VAL A 27 4.51 -19.54 6.76
CA VAL A 27 4.00 -19.05 5.46
C VAL A 27 5.13 -18.50 4.59
N ALA A 28 6.03 -17.69 5.14
CA ALA A 28 7.18 -17.17 4.40
C ALA A 28 8.07 -18.29 3.84
N GLY A 29 8.33 -19.32 4.66
CA GLY A 29 9.10 -20.50 4.26
C GLY A 29 8.45 -21.28 3.13
N ILE A 30 7.12 -21.49 3.20
CA ILE A 30 6.36 -22.16 2.14
C ILE A 30 6.40 -21.32 0.85
N LEU A 31 6.16 -20.02 0.94
CA LEU A 31 6.14 -19.13 -0.22
C LEU A 31 7.49 -19.12 -0.95
N ARG A 32 8.61 -18.95 -0.22
CA ARG A 32 9.95 -19.05 -0.84
C ARG A 32 10.27 -20.47 -1.32
N GLY A 33 9.89 -21.49 -0.55
CA GLY A 33 10.12 -22.90 -0.90
C GLY A 33 9.34 -23.36 -2.14
N SER A 34 8.21 -22.71 -2.43
CA SER A 34 7.36 -23.02 -3.58
C SER A 34 7.93 -22.59 -4.94
N LYS A 35 9.10 -21.92 -4.96
CA LYS A 35 9.76 -21.42 -6.19
C LYS A 35 10.04 -22.50 -7.26
N TYR A 36 10.14 -23.77 -6.86
CA TYR A 36 10.40 -24.91 -7.76
C TYR A 36 9.18 -25.82 -7.95
N TRP A 37 8.01 -25.44 -7.46
CA TRP A 37 6.80 -26.25 -7.58
C TRP A 37 6.20 -26.11 -8.99
N THR A 38 5.43 -27.12 -9.40
CA THR A 38 4.64 -27.02 -10.63
C THR A 38 3.47 -26.05 -10.43
N LEU A 39 2.89 -25.58 -11.53
CA LEU A 39 1.74 -24.67 -11.46
C LEU A 39 0.57 -25.29 -10.69
N GLU A 40 0.30 -26.58 -10.89
CA GLU A 40 -0.80 -27.28 -10.22
C GLU A 40 -0.61 -27.35 -8.70
N MET A 41 0.64 -27.55 -8.24
CA MET A 41 0.96 -27.53 -6.81
C MET A 41 0.83 -26.11 -6.23
N LEU A 42 1.19 -25.10 -7.01
CA LEU A 42 1.09 -23.70 -6.62
C LEU A 42 -0.38 -23.26 -6.54
N ASP A 43 -1.21 -23.64 -7.53
CA ASP A 43 -2.66 -23.43 -7.53
C ASP A 43 -3.31 -24.04 -6.29
N GLU A 44 -2.97 -25.30 -5.97
CA GLU A 44 -3.51 -25.98 -4.78
C GLU A 44 -3.06 -25.33 -3.47
N LEU A 45 -1.82 -24.84 -3.40
CA LEU A 45 -1.32 -24.05 -2.27
C LEU A 45 -2.13 -22.77 -2.09
N TRP A 46 -2.30 -21.98 -3.17
CA TRP A 46 -2.98 -20.69 -3.12
C TRP A 46 -4.49 -20.82 -2.90
N ARG A 47 -5.12 -21.88 -3.41
CA ARG A 47 -6.52 -22.22 -3.12
C ARG A 47 -6.78 -22.38 -1.61
N LYS A 48 -5.78 -22.87 -0.86
CA LYS A 48 -5.86 -23.02 0.60
C LYS A 48 -5.35 -21.79 1.36
N LEU A 49 -4.31 -21.14 0.85
CA LEU A 49 -3.66 -20.01 1.51
C LEU A 49 -4.51 -18.74 1.43
N THR A 50 -5.16 -18.45 0.31
CA THR A 50 -5.97 -17.23 0.15
C THR A 50 -7.11 -17.13 1.17
N PRO A 51 -7.98 -18.15 1.35
CA PRO A 51 -9.03 -18.11 2.38
C PRO A 51 -8.48 -17.97 3.79
N PHE A 52 -7.32 -18.57 4.06
CA PHE A 52 -6.63 -18.44 5.34
C PHE A 52 -6.20 -16.99 5.60
N LEU A 53 -5.52 -16.35 4.64
CA LEU A 53 -5.08 -14.96 4.78
C LEU A 53 -6.27 -14.00 4.95
N SER A 54 -7.39 -14.25 4.27
CA SER A 54 -8.64 -13.49 4.46
C SER A 54 -9.22 -13.62 5.86
N LYS A 55 -9.05 -14.77 6.54
CA LYS A 55 -9.46 -14.95 7.95
C LYS A 55 -8.51 -14.25 8.93
N VAL A 56 -7.22 -14.19 8.60
CA VAL A 56 -6.20 -13.57 9.45
C VAL A 56 -6.39 -12.05 9.50
N LEU A 57 -6.65 -11.41 8.35
CA LEU A 57 -6.63 -9.95 8.19
C LEU A 57 -7.47 -9.18 9.24
N PRO A 58 -8.73 -9.57 9.55
CA PRO A 58 -9.56 -8.87 10.54
C PRO A 58 -9.06 -8.99 11.98
N HIS A 59 -8.23 -10.00 12.28
CA HIS A 59 -7.69 -10.27 13.61
C HIS A 59 -6.33 -9.62 13.85
N LEU A 60 -5.76 -8.97 12.83
CA LEU A 60 -4.46 -8.33 12.97
C LEU A 60 -4.51 -7.08 13.84
N THR A 61 -3.56 -7.00 14.76
CA THR A 61 -3.27 -5.82 15.57
C THR A 61 -2.11 -5.05 14.94
N SER A 62 -1.84 -3.83 15.41
CA SER A 62 -0.68 -3.05 14.94
C SER A 62 0.64 -3.79 15.10
N GLN A 63 0.80 -4.57 16.19
CA GLN A 63 2.00 -5.37 16.43
C GLN A 63 2.07 -6.58 15.50
N THR A 64 0.97 -7.32 15.33
CA THR A 64 0.99 -8.54 14.53
C THR A 64 1.04 -8.26 13.03
N CYS A 65 0.53 -7.11 12.57
CA CYS A 65 0.68 -6.63 11.21
C CYS A 65 2.14 -6.57 10.75
N GLY A 66 3.06 -6.13 11.62
CA GLY A 66 4.48 -6.05 11.30
C GLY A 66 5.07 -7.40 10.91
N TYR A 67 4.70 -8.48 11.61
CA TYR A 67 5.20 -9.83 11.31
C TYR A 67 4.72 -10.33 9.94
N TRP A 68 3.46 -10.06 9.59
CA TRP A 68 2.91 -10.41 8.28
C TRP A 68 3.49 -9.55 7.15
N HIS A 69 3.71 -8.26 7.40
CA HIS A 69 4.39 -7.38 6.47
C HIS A 69 5.79 -7.92 6.13
N SER A 70 6.61 -8.21 7.16
CA SER A 70 7.94 -8.79 6.96
C SER A 70 7.89 -10.15 6.28
N CYS A 71 6.90 -11.00 6.57
CA CYS A 71 6.69 -12.27 5.88
C CYS A 71 6.48 -12.09 4.37
N PHE A 72 5.59 -11.19 3.97
CA PHE A 72 5.31 -10.95 2.55
C PHE A 72 6.48 -10.26 1.84
N GLN A 73 7.08 -9.26 2.46
CA GLN A 73 8.25 -8.56 1.92
C GLN A 73 9.41 -9.55 1.70
N TYR A 74 9.70 -10.38 2.69
CA TYR A 74 10.68 -11.46 2.55
C TYR A 74 10.27 -12.42 1.44
N SER A 75 8.98 -12.76 1.27
CA SER A 75 8.56 -13.67 0.20
C SER A 75 8.68 -13.08 -1.22
N MET A 76 8.76 -11.74 -1.36
CA MET A 76 8.84 -11.03 -2.64
C MET A 76 10.27 -10.62 -3.04
N GLU A 77 11.19 -10.54 -2.09
CA GLU A 77 12.57 -10.14 -2.29
C GLU A 77 13.33 -11.12 -3.21
N ASP A 78 14.09 -10.59 -4.19
CA ASP A 78 14.89 -11.36 -5.17
C ASP A 78 14.13 -12.43 -5.98
N VAL A 79 12.80 -12.31 -6.08
CA VAL A 79 11.97 -13.23 -6.86
C VAL A 79 11.43 -12.56 -8.13
N ASP A 80 11.39 -13.31 -9.23
CA ASP A 80 10.73 -12.91 -10.47
C ASP A 80 9.20 -12.78 -10.23
N PRO A 81 8.58 -11.61 -10.49
CA PRO A 81 7.13 -11.40 -10.31
C PRO A 81 6.25 -12.46 -10.97
N ARG A 82 6.69 -13.05 -12.09
CA ARG A 82 5.94 -14.08 -12.81
C ARG A 82 5.81 -15.37 -11.99
N ARG A 83 6.78 -15.66 -11.13
CA ARG A 83 6.78 -16.86 -10.27
C ARG A 83 5.91 -16.70 -9.03
N ILE A 84 5.67 -15.46 -8.60
CA ILE A 84 4.83 -15.11 -7.45
C ILE A 84 3.51 -14.47 -7.90
N HIS A 85 3.06 -14.79 -9.12
CA HIS A 85 1.88 -14.17 -9.71
C HIS A 85 0.61 -14.35 -8.86
N HIS A 86 0.46 -15.45 -8.12
CA HIS A 86 -0.65 -15.61 -7.18
C HIS A 86 -0.58 -14.66 -5.98
N LEU A 87 0.62 -14.39 -5.45
CA LEU A 87 0.82 -13.42 -4.37
C LEU A 87 0.46 -12.02 -4.88
N ILE A 88 0.92 -11.69 -6.09
CA ILE A 88 0.59 -10.43 -6.76
C ILE A 88 -0.92 -10.33 -6.99
N HIS A 89 -1.57 -11.41 -7.44
CA HIS A 89 -3.01 -11.46 -7.62
C HIS A 89 -3.78 -11.32 -6.30
N TYR A 90 -3.29 -11.92 -5.22
CA TYR A 90 -3.87 -11.74 -3.88
C TYR A 90 -3.84 -10.28 -3.44
N PHE A 91 -2.71 -9.58 -3.60
CA PHE A 91 -2.63 -8.15 -3.30
C PHE A 91 -3.48 -7.29 -4.22
N HIS A 92 -3.55 -7.64 -5.51
CA HIS A 92 -4.45 -7.00 -6.47
C HIS A 92 -5.91 -7.11 -6.03
N GLN A 93 -6.33 -8.28 -5.56
CA GLN A 93 -7.66 -8.48 -4.97
C GLN A 93 -7.83 -7.64 -3.70
N LEU A 94 -6.85 -7.60 -2.79
CA LEU A 94 -6.93 -6.78 -1.58
C LEU A 94 -7.07 -5.28 -1.86
N ILE A 95 -6.39 -4.77 -2.90
CA ILE A 95 -6.51 -3.38 -3.34
C ILE A 95 -7.92 -3.11 -3.88
N ASN A 96 -8.52 -4.09 -4.58
CA ASN A 96 -9.84 -4.02 -5.23
C ASN A 96 -11.03 -4.46 -4.37
N ASP A 97 -10.78 -4.98 -3.18
CA ASP A 97 -11.83 -5.41 -2.28
C ASP A 97 -12.60 -4.20 -1.72
N ARG A 98 -13.88 -4.41 -1.41
CA ARG A 98 -14.70 -3.36 -0.82
C ARG A 98 -14.19 -3.03 0.58
N GLU A 99 -14.32 -1.77 0.97
CA GLU A 99 -14.05 -1.36 2.35
C GLU A 99 -14.98 -2.12 3.29
N THR A 100 -14.41 -2.74 4.31
CA THR A 100 -15.14 -3.49 5.34
C THR A 100 -15.90 -2.58 6.30
N GLY A 101 -15.65 -1.26 6.24
CA GLY A 101 -16.18 -0.24 7.15
C GLY A 101 -15.49 -0.21 8.51
N ILE A 102 -14.59 -1.14 8.80
CA ILE A 102 -13.84 -1.22 10.05
C ILE A 102 -12.46 -0.58 9.87
N THR A 103 -12.26 0.61 10.43
CA THR A 103 -11.03 1.40 10.27
C THR A 103 -9.75 0.65 10.63
N SER A 104 -9.78 -0.21 11.65
CA SER A 104 -8.60 -1.01 12.04
C SER A 104 -8.23 -2.04 10.98
N THR A 105 -9.22 -2.73 10.40
CA THR A 105 -8.99 -3.72 9.35
C THR A 105 -8.48 -3.06 8.07
N GLU A 106 -9.04 -1.91 7.69
CA GLU A 106 -8.55 -1.13 6.55
C GLU A 106 -7.13 -0.61 6.77
N THR A 107 -6.80 -0.16 7.98
CA THR A 107 -5.43 0.26 8.32
C THR A 107 -4.45 -0.89 8.16
N SER A 108 -4.78 -2.08 8.67
CA SER A 108 -3.97 -3.30 8.53
C SER A 108 -3.84 -3.73 7.07
N ARG A 109 -4.92 -3.66 6.29
CA ARG A 109 -4.94 -3.96 4.84
C ARG A 109 -3.95 -3.07 4.08
N TRP A 110 -4.09 -1.75 4.20
CA TRP A 110 -3.20 -0.78 3.53
C TRP A 110 -1.77 -0.82 4.05
N TYR A 111 -1.57 -1.21 5.30
CA TYR A 111 -0.23 -1.47 5.83
C TYR A 111 0.40 -2.69 5.15
N LEU A 112 -0.32 -3.81 5.02
CA LEU A 112 0.22 -4.98 4.33
C LEU A 112 0.50 -4.74 2.85
N ILE A 113 -0.33 -3.95 2.16
CA ILE A 113 -0.12 -3.59 0.74
C ILE A 113 1.24 -2.89 0.52
N GLN A 114 1.79 -2.21 1.53
CA GLN A 114 3.14 -1.60 1.44
C GLN A 114 4.24 -2.59 1.14
N CYS A 115 4.08 -3.88 1.46
CA CYS A 115 5.11 -4.87 1.17
C CYS A 115 5.40 -5.02 -0.34
N LEU A 116 4.49 -4.54 -1.22
CA LEU A 116 4.70 -4.48 -2.66
C LEU A 116 5.89 -3.60 -3.07
N GLU A 117 6.38 -2.75 -2.16
CA GLU A 117 7.62 -1.99 -2.34
C GLU A 117 8.79 -2.89 -2.79
N GLY A 118 8.85 -4.13 -2.30
CA GLY A 118 9.90 -5.09 -2.67
C GLY A 118 9.88 -5.52 -4.14
N LEU A 119 8.77 -5.29 -4.86
CA LEU A 119 8.67 -5.56 -6.30
C LEU A 119 9.10 -4.37 -7.16
N GLU A 120 9.18 -3.18 -6.56
CA GLU A 120 9.69 -1.96 -7.17
C GLU A 120 9.09 -1.70 -8.57
N TRP A 121 9.93 -1.35 -9.54
CA TRP A 121 9.58 -1.03 -10.91
C TRP A 121 8.96 -2.19 -11.72
N ARG A 122 8.90 -3.41 -11.17
CA ARG A 122 8.56 -4.63 -11.92
C ARG A 122 7.05 -4.87 -12.06
N ILE A 123 6.21 -4.13 -11.35
CA ILE A 123 4.73 -4.25 -11.36
C ILE A 123 4.01 -2.93 -11.70
N PRO A 124 4.29 -2.30 -12.85
CA PRO A 124 3.78 -0.95 -13.19
C PRO A 124 2.25 -0.84 -13.19
N SER A 125 1.53 -1.88 -13.63
CA SER A 125 0.06 -1.86 -13.68
C SER A 125 -0.57 -1.72 -12.29
N ILE A 126 0.01 -2.38 -11.29
CA ILE A 126 -0.50 -2.34 -9.90
C ILE A 126 -0.23 -0.97 -9.29
N TRP A 127 0.94 -0.38 -9.57
CA TRP A 127 1.22 0.98 -9.12
C TRP A 127 0.26 2.01 -9.72
N GLY A 128 -0.13 1.84 -10.99
CA GLY A 128 -1.20 2.61 -11.61
C GLY A 128 -2.52 2.53 -10.85
N GLU A 129 -2.97 1.31 -10.53
CA GLU A 129 -4.22 1.11 -9.78
C GLU A 129 -4.15 1.66 -8.35
N ILE A 130 -3.01 1.50 -7.66
CA ILE A 130 -2.78 2.08 -6.33
C ILE A 130 -2.82 3.60 -6.40
N ASN A 131 -2.28 4.21 -7.45
CA ASN A 131 -2.28 5.66 -7.63
C ASN A 131 -3.71 6.20 -7.75
N GLU A 132 -4.52 5.62 -8.65
CA GLU A 132 -5.91 6.04 -8.84
C GLU A 132 -6.75 5.86 -7.58
N LYS A 133 -6.62 4.73 -6.87
CA LYS A 133 -7.33 4.53 -5.60
C LYS A 133 -6.84 5.41 -4.48
N GLY A 134 -5.54 5.65 -4.42
CA GLY A 134 -4.97 6.56 -3.44
C GLY A 134 -5.56 7.95 -3.60
N LYS A 135 -5.72 8.44 -4.84
CA LYS A 135 -6.37 9.72 -5.13
C LYS A 135 -7.77 9.82 -4.53
N GLU A 136 -8.59 8.78 -4.68
CA GLU A 136 -9.95 8.68 -4.12
C GLU A 136 -9.96 8.62 -2.59
N LEU A 137 -9.05 7.84 -2.00
CA LEU A 137 -9.05 7.54 -0.55
C LEU A 137 -8.31 8.57 0.31
N LEU A 138 -7.64 9.55 -0.29
CA LEU A 138 -6.94 10.62 0.43
C LEU A 138 -7.88 11.45 1.32
N ASP A 139 -9.18 11.53 1.00
CA ASP A 139 -10.19 12.24 1.82
C ASP A 139 -10.70 11.40 3.00
N ASN A 140 -10.27 10.14 3.13
CA ASN A 140 -10.74 9.28 4.21
C ASN A 140 -10.35 9.87 5.57
N SER A 141 -11.28 9.82 6.53
CA SER A 141 -11.19 10.39 7.87
C SER A 141 -9.99 9.89 8.70
N SER A 142 -9.50 8.67 8.48
CA SER A 142 -8.46 8.05 9.31
C SER A 142 -7.05 8.52 8.96
N SER A 143 -6.36 9.13 9.93
CA SER A 143 -4.96 9.56 9.78
C SER A 143 -4.00 8.39 9.51
N SER A 144 -4.27 7.21 10.07
CA SER A 144 -3.43 6.02 9.87
C SER A 144 -3.51 5.48 8.45
N ILE A 145 -4.72 5.43 7.88
CA ILE A 145 -4.93 5.00 6.48
C ILE A 145 -4.25 5.98 5.54
N ARG A 146 -4.42 7.29 5.76
CA ARG A 146 -3.76 8.32 4.95
C ARG A 146 -2.24 8.21 4.98
N LYS A 147 -1.62 7.96 6.14
CA LYS A 147 -0.15 7.76 6.23
C LYS A 147 0.33 6.58 5.38
N ASN A 148 -0.38 5.45 5.47
CA ASN A 148 -0.07 4.26 4.68
C ASN A 148 -0.24 4.50 3.18
N LEU A 149 -1.32 5.18 2.78
CA LEU A 149 -1.58 5.54 1.39
C LEU A 149 -0.54 6.51 0.84
N VAL A 150 -0.16 7.54 1.60
CA VAL A 150 0.85 8.51 1.16
C VAL A 150 2.20 7.84 0.95
N SER A 151 2.59 6.90 1.82
CA SER A 151 3.83 6.12 1.64
C SER A 151 3.80 5.32 0.33
N LEU A 152 2.68 4.64 0.05
CA LEU A 152 2.48 3.89 -1.20
C LEU A 152 2.49 4.80 -2.44
N LEU A 153 1.83 5.95 -2.36
CA LEU A 153 1.76 6.91 -3.46
C LEU A 153 3.14 7.46 -3.80
N ALA A 154 3.95 7.82 -2.78
CA ALA A 154 5.32 8.26 -2.97
C ALA A 154 6.17 7.20 -3.67
N ILE A 155 6.04 5.93 -3.29
CA ILE A 155 6.74 4.81 -3.94
C ILE A 155 6.25 4.63 -5.39
N SER A 156 4.94 4.73 -5.63
CA SER A 156 4.35 4.51 -6.98
C SER A 156 4.91 5.44 -8.04
N VAL A 157 5.16 6.72 -7.69
CA VAL A 157 5.70 7.73 -8.61
C VAL A 157 7.22 7.71 -8.69
N SER A 158 7.91 7.12 -7.70
CA SER A 158 9.38 7.11 -7.62
C SER A 158 10.05 6.29 -8.74
N PHE A 159 9.31 5.39 -9.39
CA PHE A 159 9.80 4.59 -10.51
C PHE A 159 9.46 5.20 -11.89
N GLY A 160 8.73 6.32 -11.91
CA GLY A 160 8.51 7.13 -13.10
C GLY A 160 9.81 7.81 -13.51
N VAL A 161 10.39 7.43 -14.66
CA VAL A 161 11.61 8.07 -15.17
C VAL A 161 11.41 8.38 -16.65
N ASN A 162 11.59 9.65 -17.01
CA ASN A 162 11.66 10.07 -18.40
C ASN A 162 13.01 9.66 -18.99
N TRP A 163 13.01 8.56 -19.75
CA TRP A 163 14.20 8.14 -20.48
C TRP A 163 14.44 9.09 -21.67
N LYS A 164 15.71 9.21 -22.10
CA LYS A 164 16.23 10.24 -23.03
C LYS A 164 15.51 10.35 -24.39
N ASP A 165 14.63 9.42 -24.73
CA ASP A 165 13.88 9.38 -25.99
C ASP A 165 12.37 9.67 -25.82
N GLY A 166 11.94 10.20 -24.67
CA GLY A 166 10.52 10.48 -24.40
C GLY A 166 9.67 9.22 -24.22
N ILE A 167 10.31 8.05 -24.06
CA ILE A 167 9.63 6.81 -23.70
C ILE A 167 9.33 6.89 -22.20
N LEU A 168 8.08 7.26 -21.89
CA LEU A 168 7.55 7.24 -20.54
C LEU A 168 7.52 5.78 -20.04
N THR A 169 7.95 5.55 -18.81
CA THR A 169 7.78 4.25 -18.17
C THR A 169 6.29 3.95 -17.99
N ARG A 170 5.91 2.67 -17.86
CA ARG A 170 4.50 2.29 -17.61
C ARG A 170 4.00 2.65 -16.21
N HIS A 171 4.81 3.36 -15.43
CA HIS A 171 4.51 3.77 -14.05
C HIS A 171 3.71 5.06 -14.05
N PRO A 172 3.00 5.38 -12.94
CA PRO A 172 2.40 6.69 -12.75
C PRO A 172 3.42 7.80 -12.97
N ASP A 173 3.02 8.78 -13.77
CA ASP A 173 3.84 9.95 -14.02
C ASP A 173 3.86 10.87 -12.80
N ILE A 174 5.07 11.31 -12.43
CA ILE A 174 5.30 12.16 -11.27
C ILE A 174 4.72 13.55 -11.49
N ASP A 175 4.87 14.11 -12.69
CA ASP A 175 4.42 15.47 -13.02
C ASP A 175 2.89 15.52 -12.96
N THR A 176 2.22 14.59 -13.64
CA THR A 176 0.75 14.44 -13.59
C THR A 176 0.23 14.27 -12.15
N PHE A 177 0.94 13.53 -11.29
CA PHE A 177 0.54 13.35 -9.90
C PHE A 177 0.75 14.62 -9.06
N PHE A 178 1.83 15.36 -9.28
CA PHE A 178 2.07 16.64 -8.61
C PHE A 178 1.03 17.69 -9.02
N ASP A 179 0.69 17.78 -10.29
CA ASP A 179 -0.36 18.68 -10.79
C ASP A 179 -1.70 18.41 -10.08
N TYR A 180 -2.07 17.13 -9.97
CA TYR A 180 -3.25 16.71 -9.21
C TYR A 180 -3.22 17.17 -7.74
N LEU A 181 -2.08 17.01 -7.06
CA LEU A 181 -1.95 17.46 -5.66
C LEU A 181 -2.03 18.98 -5.54
N CYS A 182 -1.39 19.71 -6.44
CA CYS A 182 -1.42 21.17 -6.50
C CYS A 182 -2.85 21.69 -6.69
N ASP A 183 -3.60 21.14 -7.64
CA ASP A 183 -4.99 21.50 -7.90
C ASP A 183 -5.87 21.24 -6.67
N ARG A 184 -5.68 20.09 -6.01
CA ARG A 184 -6.43 19.72 -4.81
C ARG A 184 -6.11 20.60 -3.60
N LEU A 185 -4.84 20.96 -3.40
CA LEU A 185 -4.42 21.88 -2.36
C LEU A 185 -5.00 23.28 -2.60
N GLY A 186 -4.99 23.75 -3.86
CA GLY A 186 -5.63 25.00 -4.26
C GLY A 186 -7.11 25.06 -3.89
N GLN A 187 -7.88 24.01 -4.21
CA GLN A 187 -9.29 23.91 -3.83
C GLN A 187 -9.52 23.95 -2.31
N THR A 188 -8.61 23.34 -1.55
CA THR A 188 -8.69 23.31 -0.08
C THR A 188 -8.42 24.69 0.51
N ILE A 189 -7.42 25.41 -0.02
CA ILE A 189 -7.09 26.78 0.36
C ILE A 189 -8.28 27.71 0.10
N GLU A 190 -8.85 27.67 -1.10
CA GLU A 190 -10.01 28.50 -1.44
C GLU A 190 -11.21 28.24 -0.51
N THR A 191 -11.41 26.97 -0.14
CA THR A 191 -12.48 26.58 0.79
C THR A 191 -12.22 27.14 2.19
N TYR A 192 -10.97 27.09 2.66
CA TYR A 192 -10.57 27.64 3.96
C TYR A 192 -10.76 29.17 4.02
N GLU A 193 -10.38 29.88 2.96
CA GLU A 193 -10.57 31.33 2.82
C GLU A 193 -12.06 31.72 2.83
N LYS A 194 -12.92 30.93 2.16
CA LYS A 194 -14.39 31.15 2.13
C LYS A 194 -15.06 30.88 3.48
N VAL A 195 -14.55 29.91 4.27
CA VAL A 195 -15.08 29.56 5.60
C VAL A 195 -14.58 30.51 6.71
N SER A 196 -13.51 31.26 6.45
CA SER A 196 -12.95 32.24 7.39
C SER A 196 -13.18 33.71 6.99
N PRO A 197 -14.41 34.25 6.91
CA PRO A 197 -14.59 35.70 6.74
C PRO A 197 -14.28 36.52 8.01
N THR A 198 -13.93 35.91 9.15
CA THR A 198 -13.79 36.67 10.42
C THR A 198 -12.83 36.03 11.42
N ASN A 199 -11.58 35.78 11.04
CA ASN A 199 -10.48 35.72 12.01
C ASN A 199 -9.20 36.23 11.35
N GLU A 200 -8.84 37.48 11.62
CA GLU A 200 -7.49 38.04 11.43
C GLU A 200 -6.45 37.37 12.36
N MET A 201 -6.55 36.07 12.60
CA MET A 201 -5.57 35.31 13.36
C MET A 201 -4.92 34.27 12.46
N THR A 202 -3.65 34.56 12.15
CA THR A 202 -2.57 33.66 11.70
C THR A 202 -2.31 33.46 10.21
N LEU A 203 -2.24 34.55 9.44
CA LEU A 203 -1.31 34.66 8.28
C LEU A 203 0.10 35.14 8.69
N ASN A 204 0.37 35.23 10.00
CA ASN A 204 1.66 35.64 10.57
C ASN A 204 2.56 34.46 10.98
N ASP A 205 2.14 33.21 10.72
CA ASP A 205 3.02 32.06 10.95
C ASP A 205 4.07 31.97 9.84
N PRO A 206 5.38 32.09 10.16
CA PRO A 206 6.45 32.15 9.16
C PRO A 206 6.56 30.88 8.32
N GLU A 207 6.15 29.72 8.85
CA GLU A 207 6.20 28.43 8.15
C GLU A 207 5.08 28.31 7.12
N THR A 208 3.87 28.72 7.47
CA THR A 208 2.71 28.73 6.56
C THR A 208 2.95 29.67 5.36
N LYS A 209 3.56 30.84 5.61
CA LYS A 209 3.94 31.78 4.55
C LYS A 209 5.07 31.24 3.66
N LYS A 210 6.09 30.59 4.25
CA LYS A 210 7.16 29.93 3.48
C LYS A 210 6.64 28.81 2.59
N ALA A 211 5.67 28.03 3.06
CA ALA A 211 5.06 26.98 2.26
C ALA A 211 4.35 27.59 1.04
N PHE A 212 3.53 28.63 1.25
CA PHE A 212 2.88 29.36 0.16
C PHE A 212 3.85 29.97 -0.85
N ASP A 213 4.90 30.66 -0.38
CA ASP A 213 5.91 31.30 -1.25
C ASP A 213 6.72 30.24 -2.04
N PHE A 214 6.96 29.07 -1.46
CA PHE A 214 7.57 27.93 -2.16
C PHE A 214 6.66 27.39 -3.27
N PHE A 215 5.35 27.28 -3.02
CA PHE A 215 4.37 26.86 -4.03
C PHE A 215 4.23 27.86 -5.18
N GLU A 216 4.21 29.16 -4.89
CA GLU A 216 4.16 30.24 -5.89
C GLU A 216 5.43 30.29 -6.75
N SER A 217 6.61 30.14 -6.14
CA SER A 217 7.89 30.15 -6.88
C SER A 217 8.11 28.89 -7.73
N GLY A 218 7.51 27.75 -7.36
CA GLY A 218 7.51 26.52 -8.15
C GLY A 218 6.73 26.61 -9.47
N LYS A 219 5.72 27.49 -9.56
CA LYS A 219 4.91 27.68 -10.79
C LYS A 219 5.63 28.43 -11.91
N HIS A 220 6.77 29.07 -11.62
CA HIS A 220 7.52 29.87 -12.60
C HIS A 220 8.87 29.25 -13.01
N SER A 221 9.12 28.00 -12.61
CA SER A 221 10.39 27.30 -12.85
C SER A 221 10.18 25.98 -13.61
N VAL A 222 9.39 26.02 -14.68
CA VAL A 222 9.39 25.01 -15.76
C VAL A 222 9.30 25.75 -17.10
#